data_AF-A0A2E1QK95-F1
#
_entry.id   AF-A0A2E1QK95-F1
#
_cell.length_a   1.000
_cell.length_b   1.000
_cell.length_c   1.000
_cell.angle_alpha   90.00
_cell.angle_beta   90.00
_cell.angle_gamma   90.00
#
_symmetry.space_group_name_H-M   'P 1'
#
loop_
_entity.id
_entity.type
_entity.pdbx_description
1 polymer ?
#
loop_
_entity_poly.entity_id
_entity_poly.type
_entity_poly.pdbx_seq_one_letter_code
_entity_poly.pdbx_strand_id
1 'polypeptide(L)'
;DKWIHNTDDKGFMPETELIEMFWPNKKQPRTKKPLITTYDGMLHAACETEGAGIGYKYRNVDMQPHLGWKPYTKPLKVGKGQEIEWIAHRIGFLPSLTKKYKSDY
;
A
#
# COMPACT_ATOMS: atom_id res chain seq x y z
N ASP A 1 21.36 9.19 25.69
CA ASP A 1 20.32 10.18 26.05
C ASP A 1 19.93 11.12 24.91
N LYS A 2 20.87 11.85 24.27
CA LYS A 2 20.55 12.76 23.14
C LYS A 2 19.76 12.11 21.98
N TRP A 3 20.03 10.85 21.67
CA TRP A 3 19.34 10.13 20.59
C TRP A 3 17.84 9.94 20.88
N ILE A 4 17.50 9.46 22.08
CA ILE A 4 16.11 9.22 22.54
C ILE A 4 15.26 10.49 22.40
N HIS A 5 15.79 11.64 22.82
CA HIS A 5 15.10 12.92 22.71
C HIS A 5 14.98 13.42 21.26
N ASN A 6 15.99 13.18 20.42
CA ASN A 6 15.98 13.64 19.03
C ASN A 6 15.07 12.81 18.12
N THR A 7 14.81 11.54 18.47
CA THR A 7 13.98 10.63 17.68
C THR A 7 12.53 10.53 18.16
N ASP A 8 12.18 11.24 19.24
CA ASP A 8 10.86 11.15 19.89
C ASP A 8 10.47 9.68 20.18
N ASP A 9 11.42 8.95 20.78
CA ASP A 9 11.31 7.52 21.06
C ASP A 9 10.17 7.24 22.05
N LYS A 10 9.25 6.36 21.62
CA LYS A 10 8.06 5.95 22.38
C LYS A 10 8.25 4.65 23.16
N GLY A 11 9.47 4.09 23.20
CA GLY A 11 9.77 2.81 23.86
C GLY A 11 9.51 2.78 25.36
N PHE A 12 9.44 3.94 26.03
CA PHE A 12 9.09 4.05 27.45
C PHE A 12 7.58 4.25 27.71
N MET A 13 6.76 4.41 26.65
CA MET A 13 5.31 4.56 26.78
C MET A 13 4.68 3.19 27.10
N PRO A 14 3.72 3.11 28.03
CA PRO A 14 2.96 1.88 28.27
C PRO A 14 2.30 1.39 26.97
N GLU A 15 2.40 0.08 26.70
CA GLU A 15 1.90 -0.51 25.45
C GLU A 15 0.41 -0.21 25.21
N THR A 16 -0.40 -0.13 26.27
CA THR A 16 -1.84 0.21 26.15
C THR A 16 -2.06 1.62 25.62
N GLU A 17 -1.25 2.59 26.04
CA GLU A 17 -1.31 3.97 25.56
C GLU A 17 -0.79 4.08 24.12
N LEU A 18 0.26 3.32 23.81
CA LEU A 18 0.84 3.24 22.48
C LEU A 18 -0.14 2.64 21.46
N ILE A 19 -0.88 1.59 21.85
CA ILE A 19 -1.96 1.01 21.04
C ILE A 19 -3.08 2.02 20.83
N GLU A 20 -3.51 2.75 21.86
CA GLU A 20 -4.59 3.74 21.70
C GLU A 20 -4.18 4.91 20.78
N MET A 21 -2.92 5.35 20.87
CA MET A 21 -2.35 6.38 20.01
C MET A 21 -2.29 5.93 18.54
N PHE A 22 -1.89 4.69 18.26
CA PHE A 22 -1.82 4.19 16.88
C PHE A 22 -3.18 3.75 16.34
N TRP A 23 -4.01 3.13 17.18
CA TRP A 23 -5.29 2.53 16.85
C TRP A 23 -6.38 3.13 17.74
N PRO A 24 -6.97 4.28 17.36
CA PRO A 24 -8.04 4.90 18.13
C PRO A 24 -9.19 3.92 18.36
N ASN A 25 -9.70 3.85 19.60
CA ASN A 25 -10.67 2.86 20.06
C ASN A 25 -10.20 1.40 19.90
N LYS A 26 -8.88 1.18 19.94
CA LYS A 26 -8.21 -0.12 19.70
C LYS A 26 -8.58 -0.75 18.36
N LYS A 27 -8.96 0.05 17.36
CA LYS A 27 -9.30 -0.41 16.01
C LYS A 27 -8.16 -0.12 15.06
N GLN A 28 -7.54 -1.17 14.54
CA GLN A 28 -6.50 -1.03 13.53
C GLN A 28 -7.09 -0.36 12.27
N PRO A 29 -6.56 0.80 11.85
CA PRO A 29 -7.06 1.49 10.67
C PRO A 29 -6.70 0.70 9.40
N ARG A 30 -7.47 0.91 8.34
CA ARG A 30 -7.26 0.26 7.05
C ARG A 30 -6.67 1.25 6.04
N THR A 31 -5.68 0.79 5.28
CA THR A 31 -5.10 1.53 4.17
C THR A 31 -6.17 1.75 3.08
N LYS A 32 -6.26 2.97 2.54
CA LYS A 32 -7.19 3.29 1.45
C LYS A 32 -6.83 2.52 0.17
N LYS A 33 -7.83 2.25 -0.67
CA LYS A 33 -7.61 1.58 -1.96
C LYS A 33 -6.70 2.43 -2.86
N PRO A 34 -5.81 1.83 -3.67
CA PRO A 34 -5.05 2.58 -4.64
C PRO A 34 -5.98 3.15 -5.73
N LEU A 35 -5.72 4.40 -6.11
CA LEU A 35 -6.32 5.11 -7.22
C LEU A 35 -5.47 4.85 -8.47
N ILE A 36 -6.11 4.31 -9.50
CA ILE A 36 -5.44 3.94 -10.74
C ILE A 36 -5.93 4.86 -11.84
N THR A 37 -5.02 5.58 -12.48
CA THR A 37 -5.31 6.53 -13.56
C THR A 37 -4.44 6.24 -14.77
N THR A 38 -4.97 6.49 -15.97
CA THR A 38 -4.22 6.38 -17.22
C THR A 38 -4.01 7.76 -17.81
N TYR A 39 -2.76 8.14 -18.04
CA TYR A 39 -2.41 9.33 -18.82
C TYR A 39 -1.10 9.07 -19.57
N ASP A 40 -0.95 9.71 -20.74
CA ASP A 40 0.20 9.50 -21.64
C ASP A 40 0.46 8.01 -22.01
N GLY A 41 -0.60 7.21 -22.08
CA GLY A 41 -0.49 5.76 -22.35
C GLY A 41 0.20 4.96 -21.25
N MET A 42 0.40 5.54 -20.06
CA MET A 42 0.95 4.87 -18.88
C MET A 42 -0.08 4.76 -17.77
N LEU A 43 0.08 3.72 -16.94
CA LEU A 43 -0.73 3.48 -15.78
C LEU A 43 -0.05 4.04 -14.53
N HIS A 44 -0.76 4.95 -13.88
CA HIS A 44 -0.34 5.65 -12.68
C HIS A 44 -1.14 5.14 -11.48
N ALA A 45 -0.46 4.92 -10.36
CA ALA A 45 -1.08 4.50 -9.12
C ALA A 45 -0.71 5.44 -7.98
N ALA A 46 -1.71 5.87 -7.22
CA ALA A 46 -1.55 6.71 -6.04
C ALA A 46 -2.41 6.18 -4.88
N CYS A 47 -2.09 6.57 -3.65
CA CYS A 47 -2.90 6.24 -2.47
C CYS A 47 -3.03 7.47 -1.59
N GLU A 48 -4.25 7.75 -1.13
CA GLU A 48 -4.51 8.86 -0.21
C GLU A 48 -4.01 8.59 1.23
N THR A 49 -3.71 7.34 1.58
CA THR A 49 -3.07 7.03 2.86
C THR A 49 -1.59 7.39 2.75
N GLU A 50 -1.19 8.49 3.39
CA GLU A 50 0.20 8.94 3.43
C GLU A 50 1.13 7.81 3.92
N GLY A 51 2.31 7.67 3.32
CA GLY A 51 3.27 6.61 3.66
C GLY A 51 2.83 5.19 3.30
N ALA A 52 1.72 5.01 2.57
CA ALA A 52 1.35 3.71 2.03
C ALA A 52 2.21 3.36 0.81
N GLY A 53 2.77 2.14 0.82
CA GLY A 53 3.34 1.53 -0.38
C GLY A 53 2.24 0.91 -1.25
N ILE A 54 2.46 0.88 -2.56
CA ILE A 54 1.54 0.25 -3.52
C ILE A 54 2.22 -0.99 -4.11
N GLY A 55 1.49 -2.09 -4.14
CA GLY A 55 1.88 -3.34 -4.79
C GLY A 55 0.94 -3.67 -5.94
N TYR A 56 1.47 -4.36 -6.95
CA TYR A 56 0.68 -4.84 -8.09
C TYR A 56 1.07 -6.27 -8.50
N LYS A 57 0.16 -6.96 -9.18
CA LYS A 57 0.33 -8.30 -9.74
C LYS A 57 -0.37 -8.38 -11.10
N TYR A 58 0.30 -8.99 -12.08
CA TYR A 58 -0.37 -9.34 -13.34
C TYR A 58 -1.18 -10.62 -13.15
N ARG A 59 -2.48 -10.53 -13.38
CA ARG A 59 -3.37 -11.68 -13.38
C ARG A 59 -2.97 -12.58 -14.54
N ASN A 60 -2.84 -13.88 -14.28
CA ASN A 60 -2.32 -14.94 -15.18
C ASN A 60 -0.79 -15.09 -15.28
N VAL A 61 0.01 -14.12 -14.83
CA VAL A 61 1.49 -14.24 -14.83
C VAL A 61 2.01 -14.43 -13.41
N ASP A 62 1.54 -13.62 -12.47
CA ASP A 62 2.04 -13.56 -11.09
C ASP A 62 1.14 -14.31 -10.10
N MET A 63 0.45 -15.35 -10.57
CA MET A 63 -0.50 -16.14 -9.78
C MET A 63 0.18 -17.21 -8.92
N GLN A 64 1.47 -17.47 -9.16
CA GLN A 64 2.21 -18.47 -8.39
C GLN A 64 2.40 -17.96 -6.95
N PRO A 65 2.16 -18.79 -5.92
CA PRO A 65 2.16 -18.34 -4.52
C PRO A 65 3.45 -17.63 -4.07
N HIS A 66 4.60 -18.01 -4.66
CA HIS A 66 5.91 -17.47 -4.31
C HIS A 66 6.25 -16.13 -4.96
N LEU A 67 5.52 -15.69 -6.00
CA LEU A 67 5.88 -14.49 -6.77
C LEU A 67 5.57 -13.17 -6.04
N GLY A 68 4.71 -13.20 -5.01
CA GLY A 68 4.45 -12.03 -4.17
C GLY A 68 3.93 -10.80 -4.93
N TRP A 69 3.71 -9.70 -4.22
CA TRP A 69 3.32 -8.42 -4.84
C TRP A 69 4.57 -7.68 -5.32
N LYS A 70 4.54 -7.16 -6.56
CA LYS A 70 5.62 -6.31 -7.07
C LYS A 70 5.46 -4.89 -6.55
N PRO A 71 6.51 -4.24 -6.02
CA PRO A 71 6.42 -2.87 -5.54
C PRO A 71 6.23 -1.92 -6.73
N TYR A 72 5.22 -1.07 -6.65
CA TYR A 72 5.01 0.01 -7.60
C TYR A 72 5.90 1.21 -7.22
N THR A 73 6.86 1.52 -8.08
CA THR A 73 7.82 2.64 -7.88
C THR A 73 7.77 3.66 -9.01
N LYS A 74 7.20 3.30 -10.15
CA LYS A 74 7.15 4.14 -11.36
C LYS A 74 5.97 3.73 -12.25
N PRO A 75 5.46 4.66 -13.07
CA PRO A 75 4.40 4.37 -14.03
C PRO A 75 4.77 3.23 -14.96
N LEU A 76 3.78 2.42 -15.32
CA LEU A 76 3.98 1.22 -16.12
C LEU A 76 3.11 1.24 -17.37
N LYS A 77 3.67 0.79 -18.49
CA LYS A 77 2.89 0.55 -19.71
C LYS A 77 2.14 -0.77 -19.57
N VAL A 78 0.88 -0.77 -19.99
CA VAL A 78 0.02 -1.96 -19.98
C VAL A 78 -0.38 -2.27 -21.42
N GLY A 79 -0.21 -3.52 -21.82
CA GLY A 79 -0.66 -4.00 -23.13
C GLY A 79 -2.13 -4.41 -23.11
N LYS A 80 -2.72 -4.49 -24.31
CA LYS A 80 -4.12 -4.85 -24.51
C LYS A 80 -4.50 -6.16 -23.85
N GLY A 81 -5.60 -6.15 -23.11
CA GLY A 81 -6.15 -7.33 -22.46
C GLY A 81 -5.39 -7.79 -21.21
N GLN A 82 -4.35 -7.08 -20.78
CA GLN A 82 -3.69 -7.38 -19.51
C GLN A 82 -4.60 -6.97 -18.33
N GLU A 83 -4.72 -7.88 -17.37
CA GLU A 83 -5.42 -7.66 -16.12
C GLU A 83 -4.40 -7.51 -15.00
N ILE A 84 -4.50 -6.42 -14.23
CA ILE A 84 -3.59 -6.11 -13.13
C ILE A 84 -4.41 -5.95 -11.86
N GLU A 85 -3.98 -6.60 -10.79
CA GLU A 85 -4.49 -6.38 -9.44
C GLU A 85 -3.54 -5.47 -8.66
N TRP A 86 -4.12 -4.58 -7.87
CA TRP A 86 -3.43 -3.54 -7.10
C TRP A 86 -3.82 -3.63 -5.63
N ILE A 87 -2.87 -3.36 -4.75
CA ILE A 87 -3.07 -3.27 -3.31
C ILE A 87 -2.23 -2.12 -2.74
N ALA A 88 -2.69 -1.48 -1.68
CA ALA A 88 -1.91 -0.53 -0.91
C ALA A 88 -1.74 -1.02 0.53
N HIS A 89 -0.57 -0.77 1.12
CA HIS A 89 -0.30 -1.13 2.50
C HIS A 89 0.58 -0.08 3.18
N ARG A 90 0.12 0.43 4.34
CA ARG A 90 0.90 1.23 5.28
C ARG A 90 1.27 0.38 6.50
N ILE A 91 2.53 0.43 6.94
CA ILE A 91 2.98 -0.26 8.15
C ILE A 91 2.15 0.23 9.35
N GLY A 92 1.69 -0.70 10.20
CA GLY A 92 0.78 -0.41 11.32
C GLY A 92 -0.71 -0.39 10.95
N PHE A 93 -1.06 -0.44 9.66
CA PHE A 93 -2.44 -0.48 9.17
C PHE A 93 -2.77 -1.86 8.59
N LEU A 94 -4.06 -2.18 8.51
CA LEU A 94 -4.54 -3.27 7.68
C LEU A 94 -4.31 -2.93 6.20
N PRO A 95 -4.02 -3.93 5.35
CA PRO A 95 -3.91 -3.71 3.91
C PRO A 95 -5.23 -3.22 3.31
N SER A 96 -5.14 -2.50 2.19
CA SER A 96 -6.32 -2.11 1.45
C SER A 96 -7.04 -3.33 0.89
N LEU A 97 -8.30 -3.16 0.52
CA LEU A 97 -8.93 -4.10 -0.40
C LEU A 97 -8.21 -4.04 -1.76
N THR A 98 -8.20 -5.15 -2.49
CA THR A 98 -7.57 -5.18 -3.81
C THR A 98 -8.43 -4.41 -4.83
N LYS A 99 -7.77 -3.78 -5.80
CA LYS A 99 -8.37 -3.08 -6.92
C LYS A 99 -7.94 -3.75 -8.22
N LYS A 100 -8.90 -4.18 -9.02
CA LYS A 100 -8.65 -4.78 -10.34
C LYS A 100 -8.71 -3.69 -11.42
N TYR A 101 -7.80 -3.79 -12.38
CA TYR A 101 -7.72 -2.96 -13.56
C TYR A 101 -7.54 -3.86 -14.79
N LYS A 102 -8.25 -3.56 -15.88
CA LYS A 102 -8.12 -4.25 -17.16
C LYS A 102 -7.82 -3.20 -18.23
N SER A 103 -6.77 -3.42 -19.01
CA SER A 103 -6.45 -2.52 -20.13
C SER A 103 -7.33 -2.84 -21.33
N ASP A 104 -8.08 -1.84 -21.79
CA ASP A 104 -8.83 -1.88 -23.06
C ASP A 104 -7.99 -1.41 -24.26
N TYR A 105 -6.82 -0.81 -24.00
CA TYR A 105 -5.86 -0.30 -24.99
C TYR A 105 -4.82 -1.34 -25.34
#